data_AF-A0A2A5GZ01-F1
#
_entry.id   AF-A0A2A5GZ01-F1
#
_cell.length_a   1.000
_cell.length_b   1.000
_cell.length_c   1.000
_cell.angle_alpha   90.00
_cell.angle_beta   90.00
_cell.angle_gamma   90.00
#
_symmetry.space_group_name_H-M   'P 1'
#
loop_
_entity.id
_entity.type
_entity.pdbx_description
1 polymer ?
#
loop_
_entity_poly.entity_id
_entity_poly.type
_entity_poly.pdbx_seq_one_letter_code
_entity_poly.pdbx_strand_id
1 'polypeptide(L)'
;MNVVSQIKPNQTEKKEARNTSKLSTSGATCSFSGKPADYYIGLSKNTKGESINIVGSVSSEMVEMAINRLMGKGFGDIKWPVILNLKKELVYHTYDAHNKGLSAIFGWKECLPKD
;
A
#
# COMPACT_ATOMS: atom_id res chain seq x y z
N MET A 1 -17.27 64.42 -7.21
CA MET A 1 -17.48 63.91 -5.83
C MET A 1 -17.23 62.41 -5.86
N ASN A 2 -16.03 62.00 -5.43
CA ASN A 2 -15.63 60.60 -5.36
C ASN A 2 -16.11 60.02 -4.03
N VAL A 3 -16.82 58.89 -4.07
CA VAL A 3 -17.04 58.03 -2.91
C VAL A 3 -16.46 56.66 -3.26
N VAL A 4 -15.27 56.40 -2.73
CA VAL A 4 -14.64 55.08 -2.67
C VAL A 4 -15.22 54.38 -1.46
N SER A 5 -15.78 53.19 -1.61
CA SER A 5 -16.00 52.27 -0.50
C SER A 5 -15.54 50.87 -0.85
N GLN A 6 -14.85 50.28 0.10
CA GLN A 6 -14.02 49.10 -0.02
C GLN A 6 -14.78 47.81 0.29
N ILE A 7 -14.50 46.74 -0.46
CA ILE A 7 -14.65 45.36 0.03
C ILE A 7 -13.43 44.54 -0.42
N LYS A 8 -12.86 43.82 0.55
CA LYS A 8 -11.50 43.27 0.65
C LYS A 8 -11.22 42.09 -0.29
N PRO A 9 -9.96 41.88 -0.73
CA PRO A 9 -9.53 40.66 -1.42
C PRO A 9 -9.36 39.50 -0.42
N ASN A 10 -10.05 38.38 -0.64
CA ASN A 10 -9.86 37.17 0.15
C ASN A 10 -8.64 36.40 -0.39
N GLN A 11 -7.57 36.45 0.38
CA GLN A 11 -6.37 35.63 0.21
C GLN A 11 -6.71 34.17 0.52
N THR A 12 -6.35 33.26 -0.37
CA THR A 12 -6.04 31.87 0.03
C THR A 12 -4.69 31.53 -0.56
N GLU A 13 -3.65 31.88 0.18
CA GLU A 13 -2.35 31.26 0.05
C GLU A 13 -2.46 29.80 0.51
N LYS A 14 -2.19 28.85 -0.39
CA LYS A 14 -1.59 27.58 0.01
C LYS A 14 -0.31 27.40 -0.77
N LYS A 15 0.78 27.62 -0.05
CA LYS A 15 2.19 27.46 -0.41
C LYS A 15 2.41 26.08 -1.04
N GLU A 16 2.64 26.03 -2.33
CA GLU A 16 3.24 24.87 -2.98
C GLU A 16 4.74 24.90 -2.67
N ALA A 17 5.09 24.29 -1.53
CA ALA A 17 6.46 24.08 -1.13
C ALA A 17 7.11 23.13 -2.14
N ARG A 18 7.91 23.71 -3.03
CA ARG A 18 8.87 23.05 -3.91
C ARG A 18 9.90 22.31 -3.04
N ASN A 19 9.60 21.06 -2.67
CA ASN A 19 10.62 20.14 -2.20
C ASN A 19 11.07 19.27 -3.38
N THR A 20 12.10 19.77 -4.07
CA THR A 20 13.06 18.93 -4.78
C THR A 20 13.76 18.05 -3.75
N SER A 21 13.12 16.94 -3.38
CA SER A 21 13.78 15.83 -2.70
C SER A 21 14.75 15.24 -3.71
N LYS A 22 16.04 15.43 -3.43
CA LYS A 22 17.13 14.66 -4.06
C LYS A 22 16.68 13.21 -4.15
N LEU A 23 16.79 12.62 -5.34
CA LEU A 23 16.65 11.19 -5.58
C LEU A 23 17.83 10.48 -4.90
N SER A 24 17.83 10.46 -3.57
CA SER A 24 18.51 9.43 -2.80
C SER A 24 17.81 8.12 -3.13
N THR A 25 18.56 7.04 -3.31
CA THR A 25 18.07 5.67 -3.43
C THR A 25 17.31 5.29 -2.15
N SER A 26 16.11 5.82 -1.97
CA SER A 26 15.26 5.66 -0.81
C SER A 26 14.58 4.31 -0.98
N GLY A 27 15.12 3.28 -0.32
CA GLY A 27 14.39 2.02 -0.15
C GLY A 27 12.99 2.31 0.41
N ALA A 28 12.01 1.54 -0.03
CA ALA A 28 10.64 1.67 0.48
C ALA A 28 10.65 1.50 2.01
N THR A 29 9.88 2.33 2.72
CA THR A 29 9.77 2.25 4.18
C THR A 29 8.47 1.54 4.57
N CYS A 30 8.51 0.75 5.64
CA CYS A 30 7.34 0.06 6.17
C CYS A 30 6.33 1.07 6.70
N SER A 31 5.11 1.05 6.17
CA SER A 31 4.03 1.97 6.56
C SER A 31 3.56 1.79 8.02
N PHE A 32 4.00 0.73 8.70
CA PHE A 32 3.61 0.43 10.07
C PHE A 32 4.69 0.76 11.09
N SER A 33 5.96 0.49 10.76
CA SER A 33 7.07 0.59 11.71
C SER A 33 8.08 1.69 11.37
N GLY A 34 8.03 2.27 10.16
CA GLY A 34 9.03 3.23 9.68
C GLY A 34 10.40 2.63 9.36
N LYS A 35 10.63 1.34 9.64
CA LYS A 35 11.82 0.58 9.25
C LYS A 35 11.88 0.38 7.73
N PRO A 36 13.01 -0.06 7.14
CA PRO A 36 13.05 -0.52 5.76
C PRO A 36 11.97 -1.59 5.49
N ALA A 37 11.35 -1.52 4.32
CA ALA A 37 10.38 -2.52 3.87
C ALA A 37 11.07 -3.66 3.12
N ASP A 38 10.51 -4.85 3.27
CA ASP A 38 10.95 -6.07 2.57
C ASP A 38 10.00 -6.41 1.42
N TYR A 39 8.75 -5.93 1.50
CA TYR A 39 7.68 -6.26 0.57
C TYR A 39 6.83 -5.03 0.22
N TYR A 40 6.16 -5.11 -0.92
CA TYR A 40 4.96 -4.33 -1.19
C TYR A 40 3.73 -5.17 -0.86
N ILE A 41 2.67 -4.49 -0.40
CA ILE A 41 1.36 -5.09 -0.20
C ILE A 41 0.32 -4.34 -1.03
N GLY A 42 -0.60 -5.10 -1.60
CA GLY A 42 -1.69 -4.56 -2.42
C GLY A 42 -2.95 -5.38 -2.33
N LEU A 43 -3.93 -4.97 -3.14
CA LEU A 43 -5.15 -5.72 -3.40
C LEU A 43 -5.19 -6.10 -4.88
N SER A 44 -5.66 -7.31 -5.14
CA SER A 44 -5.97 -7.81 -6.48
C SER A 44 -7.34 -8.45 -6.51
N LYS A 45 -7.76 -8.76 -7.73
CA LYS A 45 -8.87 -9.67 -8.00
C LYS A 45 -8.47 -11.13 -7.77
N ASN A 46 -9.39 -12.04 -8.00
CA ASN A 46 -9.20 -13.49 -7.84
C ASN A 46 -8.37 -14.14 -8.97
N THR A 47 -7.83 -13.38 -9.91
CA THR A 47 -7.09 -13.96 -11.05
C THR A 47 -5.62 -13.56 -11.02
N LYS A 48 -4.73 -14.56 -11.17
CA LYS A 48 -3.30 -14.30 -11.37
C LYS A 48 -3.09 -13.52 -12.67
N GLY A 49 -2.30 -12.44 -12.59
CA GLY A 49 -1.99 -11.58 -13.74
C GLY A 49 -2.93 -10.39 -13.92
N GLU A 50 -3.96 -10.23 -13.08
CA GLU A 50 -4.75 -9.00 -13.06
C GLU A 50 -4.03 -7.86 -12.34
N SER A 51 -4.47 -6.63 -12.66
CA SER A 51 -3.91 -5.40 -12.10
C SER A 51 -3.88 -5.43 -10.57
N ILE A 52 -2.69 -5.25 -10.01
CA ILE A 52 -2.48 -5.14 -8.57
C ILE A 52 -2.51 -3.66 -8.19
N ASN A 53 -3.40 -3.30 -7.27
CA ASN A 53 -3.38 -1.98 -6.66
C ASN A 53 -2.48 -2.01 -5.42
N ILE A 54 -1.24 -1.51 -5.55
CA ILE A 54 -0.30 -1.44 -4.44
C ILE A 54 -0.80 -0.39 -3.44
N VAL A 55 -1.02 -0.82 -2.19
CA VAL A 55 -1.51 0.05 -1.11
C VAL A 55 -0.36 0.62 -0.29
N GLY A 56 0.74 -0.13 -0.16
CA GLY A 56 1.90 0.34 0.60
C GLY A 56 3.05 -0.64 0.62
N SER A 57 4.05 -0.32 1.42
CA SER A 57 5.24 -1.14 1.67
C SER A 57 5.31 -1.59 3.12
N VAL A 58 5.78 -2.81 3.36
CA VAL A 58 5.75 -3.47 4.67
C VAL A 58 7.05 -4.24 4.93
N SER A 59 7.49 -4.24 6.19
CA SER A 59 8.56 -5.12 6.66
C SER A 59 8.02 -6.53 6.87
N SER A 60 8.89 -7.53 6.79
CA SER A 60 8.57 -8.96 6.92
C SER A 60 7.77 -9.26 8.20
N GLU A 61 8.21 -8.68 9.33
CA GLU A 61 7.56 -8.79 10.65
C GLU A 61 6.10 -8.28 10.66
N MET A 62 5.73 -7.39 9.73
CA MET A 62 4.43 -6.71 9.71
C MET A 62 3.50 -7.22 8.59
N VAL A 63 3.93 -8.21 7.80
CA VAL A 63 3.12 -8.73 6.68
C VAL A 63 1.79 -9.30 7.16
N GLU A 64 1.79 -10.10 8.23
CA GLU A 64 0.55 -10.69 8.77
C GLU A 64 -0.45 -9.61 9.22
N MET A 65 0.05 -8.58 9.90
CA MET A 65 -0.77 -7.43 10.31
C MET A 65 -1.33 -6.70 9.10
N ALA A 66 -0.51 -6.52 8.06
CA ALA A 66 -0.91 -5.81 6.86
C ALA A 66 -1.97 -6.58 6.05
N ILE A 67 -1.83 -7.90 5.93
CA ILE A 67 -2.85 -8.78 5.35
C ILE A 67 -4.16 -8.62 6.13
N ASN A 68 -4.13 -8.77 7.46
CA ASN A 68 -5.32 -8.64 8.29
C ASN A 68 -5.98 -7.26 8.16
N ARG A 69 -5.20 -6.18 8.00
CA ARG A 69 -5.75 -4.83 7.80
C ARG A 69 -6.42 -4.66 6.44
N LEU A 70 -6.01 -5.38 5.40
CA LEU A 70 -6.58 -5.28 4.06
C LEU A 70 -7.75 -6.24 3.85
N MET A 71 -7.78 -7.36 4.57
CA MET A 71 -8.93 -8.25 4.62
C MET A 71 -10.18 -7.45 5.03
N GLY A 72 -11.22 -7.48 4.19
CA GLY A 72 -12.47 -6.75 4.42
C GLY A 72 -12.46 -5.27 4.00
N LYS A 73 -11.34 -4.72 3.50
CA LYS A 73 -11.26 -3.35 2.96
C LYS A 73 -11.35 -3.27 1.43
N GLY A 74 -11.45 -4.41 0.75
CA GLY A 74 -11.63 -4.48 -0.68
C GLY A 74 -13.01 -4.00 -1.14
N PHE A 75 -13.09 -3.51 -2.38
CA PHE A 75 -14.35 -3.13 -3.01
C PHE A 75 -14.57 -3.97 -4.28
N GLY A 76 -15.78 -4.55 -4.39
CA GLY A 76 -16.12 -5.44 -5.50
C GLY A 76 -15.19 -6.65 -5.58
N ASP A 77 -14.62 -6.87 -6.76
CA ASP A 77 -13.73 -8.01 -7.03
C ASP A 77 -12.30 -7.80 -6.53
N ILE A 78 -11.87 -6.55 -6.28
CA ILE A 78 -10.52 -6.21 -5.81
C ILE A 78 -10.51 -6.31 -4.28
N LYS A 79 -10.43 -7.54 -3.77
CA LYS A 79 -10.57 -7.83 -2.34
C LYS A 79 -9.52 -8.77 -1.77
N TRP A 80 -8.62 -9.26 -2.60
CA TRP A 80 -7.64 -10.27 -2.18
C TRP A 80 -6.29 -9.60 -1.91
N PRO A 81 -5.80 -9.60 -0.66
CA PRO A 81 -4.46 -9.12 -0.38
C PRO A 81 -3.41 -9.92 -1.17
N VAL A 82 -2.41 -9.20 -1.66
CA VAL A 82 -1.24 -9.75 -2.35
C VAL A 82 0.03 -9.16 -1.79
N ILE A 83 1.09 -9.97 -1.78
CA ILE A 83 2.44 -9.58 -1.36
C ILE A 83 3.35 -9.67 -2.58
N LEU A 84 4.12 -8.61 -2.80
CA LEU A 84 5.13 -8.55 -3.84
C LEU A 84 6.49 -8.29 -3.21
N ASN A 85 7.56 -8.77 -3.83
CA ASN A 85 8.91 -8.39 -3.44
C ASN A 85 9.21 -6.93 -3.87
N LEU A 86 10.38 -6.41 -3.50
CA LEU A 86 10.79 -5.05 -3.88
C LEU A 86 10.99 -4.84 -5.39
N LYS A 87 11.09 -5.93 -6.17
CA LYS A 87 11.08 -5.90 -7.65
C LYS A 87 9.67 -5.92 -8.25
N LYS A 88 8.63 -5.86 -7.40
CA LYS A 88 7.21 -5.93 -7.77
C LYS A 88 6.79 -7.26 -8.41
N GLU A 89 7.50 -8.34 -8.10
CA GLU A 89 7.12 -9.69 -8.50
C GLU A 89 6.19 -10.28 -7.43
N LEU A 90 5.11 -10.93 -7.85
CA LEU A 90 4.12 -11.53 -6.95
C LEU A 90 4.74 -12.70 -6.17
N VAL A 91 4.79 -12.58 -4.85
CA VAL A 91 5.30 -13.61 -3.93
C VAL A 91 4.16 -14.44 -3.37
N TYR A 92 3.05 -13.78 -3.01
CA TYR A 92 1.93 -14.44 -2.36
C TYR A 92 0.60 -13.79 -2.74
N HIS A 93 -0.42 -14.62 -2.92
CA HIS A 93 -1.78 -14.20 -3.22
C HIS A 93 -2.76 -14.94 -2.31
N THR A 94 -3.52 -14.19 -1.52
CA THR A 94 -4.47 -14.78 -0.54
C THR A 94 -5.58 -15.61 -1.16
N TYR A 95 -5.93 -15.39 -2.43
CA TYR A 95 -6.87 -16.21 -3.16
C TYR A 95 -6.34 -17.64 -3.37
N ASP A 96 -5.04 -17.81 -3.58
CA ASP A 96 -4.42 -19.15 -3.68
C ASP A 96 -4.57 -19.92 -2.37
N ALA A 97 -4.41 -19.24 -1.23
CA ALA A 97 -4.62 -19.84 0.08
C ALA A 97 -6.10 -20.21 0.30
N HIS A 98 -7.02 -19.33 -0.11
CA HIS A 98 -8.45 -19.59 -0.05
C HIS A 98 -8.85 -20.84 -0.84
N ASN A 99 -8.33 -21.01 -2.06
CA ASN A 99 -8.58 -22.19 -2.90
C ASN A 99 -8.04 -23.49 -2.29
N LYS A 100 -7.06 -23.40 -1.39
CA LYS A 100 -6.51 -24.54 -0.62
C LYS A 100 -7.24 -24.77 0.71
N GLY A 101 -8.28 -23.99 1.03
CA GLY A 101 -8.95 -24.05 2.33
C GLY A 101 -8.13 -23.47 3.49
N LEU A 102 -7.09 -22.69 3.19
CA LEU A 102 -6.23 -22.05 4.18
C LEU A 102 -6.69 -20.63 4.47
N SER A 103 -6.40 -20.14 5.68
CA SER A 103 -6.54 -18.71 5.97
C SER A 103 -5.48 -17.91 5.22
N ALA A 104 -5.76 -16.63 4.97
CA ALA A 104 -4.82 -15.71 4.34
C ALA A 104 -3.46 -15.61 5.08
N ILE A 105 -3.46 -15.79 6.40
CA ILE A 105 -2.24 -15.77 7.21
C ILE A 105 -1.51 -17.11 7.17
N PHE A 106 -2.24 -18.23 7.25
CA PHE A 106 -1.62 -19.56 7.15
C PHE A 106 -0.96 -19.77 5.78
N GLY A 107 -1.63 -19.36 4.70
CA GLY A 107 -1.04 -19.43 3.36
C GLY A 107 0.23 -18.61 3.22
N TRP A 108 0.33 -17.44 3.87
CA TRP A 108 1.56 -16.64 3.88
C TRP A 108 2.70 -17.38 4.60
N LYS A 109 2.42 -18.00 5.75
CA LYS A 109 3.41 -18.76 6.52
C LYS A 109 3.97 -19.94 5.74
N GLU A 110 3.16 -20.58 4.90
CA GLU A 110 3.64 -21.66 4.02
C GLU A 110 4.60 -21.19 2.92
N CYS A 111 4.57 -19.89 2.56
CA CYS A 111 5.48 -19.31 1.56
C CYS A 111 6.83 -18.90 2.15
N LEU A 112 6.95 -18.81 3.47
CA LEU A 112 8.20 -18.48 4.13
C LEU A 112 9.12 -19.72 4.17
N PRO A 113 10.44 -19.53 4.07
CA PRO A 113 11.39 -20.63 4.29
C PRO A 113 11.15 -21.24 5.68
N LYS A 114 11.14 -22.58 5.73
CA LYS A 114 11.13 -23.31 7.00
C LYS A 114 12.57 -23.36 7.50
N ASP A 115 12.82 -22.72 8.63
CA ASP A 115 14.07 -22.88 9.38
C ASP A 115 14.23 -24.31 9.92
#